data_AF-A0A814GM23-F1
#
_entry.id   AF-A0A814GM23-F1
#
_cell.length_a   1.000
_cell.length_b   1.000
_cell.length_c   1.000
_cell.angle_alpha   90.00
_cell.angle_beta   90.00
_cell.angle_gamma   90.00
#
_symmetry.space_group_name_H-M   'P 1'
#
loop_
_entity.id
_entity.type
_entity.pdbx_description
1 polymer ?
#
loop_
_entity_poly.entity_id
_entity_poly.type
_entity_poly.pdbx_seq_one_letter_code
_entity_poly.pdbx_strand_id
1 'polypeptide(L)'
;MAYFNPLPMAIVQKLEESRIPRGSIIFYRNDQWVFQGGSTANEEHALCSQPFDSLGPFDIQPVTISFEMIPATCQYTILSIGNQRLRTEERATGYYAPIAQITLEGSARSTANIPDHATHFCWLYPPNNVPSAEIIGANNEYERNLLHIGGFAYFKLNATNNSALELIRVNALIASAKNGLTFEGPYPWRAEFTDRLWSENRFQPVTLSNLREKGARYFAFINPYETFVTTNDRSSWTPSSNGAFAYLFNDDHSAHPFDCYFPVSDDCLGVAPSAEDV
;
A
#
# COMPACT_ATOMS: atom_id res chain seq x y z
N MET A 1 -4.45 -36.08 18.44
CA MET A 1 -5.62 -36.13 19.33
C MET A 1 -5.50 -35.01 20.35
N ALA A 2 -6.25 -33.93 20.20
CA ALA A 2 -6.29 -32.87 21.21
C ALA A 2 -7.19 -33.32 22.37
N TYR A 3 -6.64 -33.34 23.58
CA TYR A 3 -7.42 -33.59 24.79
C TYR A 3 -8.16 -32.30 25.17
N PHE A 4 -9.47 -32.28 25.00
CA PHE A 4 -10.31 -31.24 25.58
C PHE A 4 -10.50 -31.54 27.06
N ASN A 5 -9.98 -30.68 27.93
CA ASN A 5 -10.32 -30.73 29.34
C ASN A 5 -11.82 -30.45 29.49
N PRO A 6 -12.56 -31.26 30.25
CA PRO A 6 -13.97 -31.00 30.49
C PRO A 6 -14.13 -29.65 31.21
N LEU A 7 -15.16 -28.89 30.83
CA LEU A 7 -15.49 -27.63 31.49
C LEU A 7 -15.79 -27.88 32.98
N PRO A 8 -15.33 -27.01 33.89
CA PRO A 8 -15.72 -27.04 35.30
C PRO A 8 -17.26 -27.08 35.45
N MET A 9 -17.78 -27.93 36.34
CA MET A 9 -19.22 -28.13 36.54
C MET A 9 -20.01 -26.84 36.83
N ALA A 10 -19.38 -25.86 37.49
CA ALA A 10 -19.99 -24.56 37.75
C ALA A 10 -20.31 -23.75 36.47
N ILE A 11 -19.57 -24.01 35.38
CA ILE A 11 -19.82 -23.39 34.06
C ILE A 11 -20.98 -24.10 33.37
N VAL A 12 -21.01 -25.44 33.41
CA VAL A 12 -22.10 -26.24 32.82
C VAL A 12 -23.45 -25.83 33.42
N GLN A 13 -23.52 -25.70 34.74
CA GLN A 13 -24.74 -25.29 35.43
C GLN A 13 -25.18 -23.86 35.05
N LYS A 14 -24.23 -22.91 34.96
CA LYS A 14 -24.54 -21.54 34.49
C LYS A 14 -25.02 -21.52 33.04
N LEU A 15 -24.49 -22.38 32.17
CA LEU A 15 -24.90 -22.47 30.77
C LEU A 15 -26.33 -23.05 30.62
N GLU A 16 -26.70 -24.00 31.47
CA GLU A 16 -28.07 -24.55 31.50
C GLU A 16 -29.10 -23.51 31.98
N GLU A 17 -28.73 -22.66 32.95
CA GLU A 17 -29.61 -21.61 33.50
C GLU A 17 -29.81 -20.42 32.55
N SER A 18 -28.85 -20.13 31.66
CA SER A 18 -28.82 -18.87 30.89
C SER A 18 -29.60 -18.88 29.56
N ARG A 19 -30.40 -19.92 29.27
CA ARG A 19 -31.24 -20.03 28.06
C ARG A 19 -30.50 -19.67 26.75
N ILE A 20 -29.23 -20.05 26.65
CA ILE A 20 -28.38 -19.67 25.52
C ILE A 20 -28.88 -20.38 24.25
N PRO A 21 -29.09 -19.65 23.13
CA PRO A 21 -29.52 -20.25 21.87
C PRO A 21 -28.54 -21.33 21.40
N ARG A 22 -29.07 -22.48 20.93
CA ARG A 22 -28.26 -23.53 20.27
C ARG A 22 -27.47 -22.91 19.10
N GLY A 23 -26.17 -23.16 19.05
CA GLY A 23 -25.26 -22.61 18.03
C GLY A 23 -24.50 -21.35 18.45
N SER A 24 -24.67 -20.88 19.68
CA SER A 24 -23.88 -19.75 20.20
C SER A 24 -22.43 -20.18 20.45
N ILE A 25 -21.48 -19.35 20.02
CA ILE A 25 -20.06 -19.54 20.34
C ILE A 25 -19.77 -18.81 21.66
N ILE A 26 -19.09 -19.51 22.55
CA ILE A 26 -18.77 -19.01 23.90
C ILE A 26 -17.26 -18.76 23.97
N PHE A 27 -16.89 -17.55 24.34
CA PHE A 27 -15.50 -17.16 24.58
C PHE A 27 -15.31 -16.72 26.04
N TYR A 28 -14.13 -16.99 26.61
CA TYR A 28 -13.71 -16.45 27.91
C TYR A 28 -12.67 -15.36 27.68
N ARG A 29 -12.97 -14.11 28.07
CA ARG A 29 -12.06 -12.97 27.91
C ARG A 29 -12.21 -12.02 29.10
N ASN A 30 -11.11 -11.52 29.64
CA ASN A 30 -11.08 -10.55 30.74
C ASN A 30 -11.92 -10.97 31.97
N ASP A 31 -11.77 -12.22 32.40
CA ASP A 31 -12.52 -12.82 33.51
C ASP A 31 -14.05 -12.82 33.38
N GLN A 32 -14.55 -12.70 32.14
CA GLN A 32 -15.96 -12.77 31.84
C GLN A 32 -16.23 -13.71 30.66
N TRP A 33 -17.34 -14.43 30.75
CA TRP A 33 -17.87 -15.21 29.63
C TRP A 33 -18.68 -14.30 28.73
N VAL A 34 -18.31 -14.23 27.45
CA VAL A 34 -18.98 -13.41 26.44
C VAL A 34 -19.72 -14.33 25.48
N PHE A 35 -20.98 -13.98 25.20
CA PHE A 35 -21.87 -14.73 24.31
C PHE A 35 -22.01 -13.97 23.00
N GLN A 36 -21.68 -14.61 21.89
CA GLN A 36 -22.00 -14.10 20.56
C GLN A 36 -23.18 -14.91 20.02
N GLY A 37 -24.37 -14.30 20.05
CA GLY A 37 -25.59 -14.92 19.55
C GLY A 37 -25.49 -15.14 18.05
N GLY A 38 -25.75 -16.37 17.59
CA GLY A 38 -25.88 -16.67 16.17
C GLY A 38 -27.08 -15.92 15.60
N SER A 39 -26.82 -14.91 14.77
CA SER A 39 -27.88 -14.23 14.01
C SER A 39 -28.49 -15.24 13.03
N THR A 40 -29.80 -15.16 12.88
CA THR A 40 -30.55 -15.93 11.89
C THR A 40 -29.97 -15.70 10.49
N ALA A 41 -29.85 -16.77 9.70
CA ALA A 41 -29.19 -16.87 8.40
C ALA A 41 -29.68 -15.93 7.26
N ASN A 42 -30.44 -14.88 7.56
CA ASN A 42 -30.85 -13.84 6.63
C ASN A 42 -30.18 -12.46 6.88
N GLU A 43 -29.26 -12.36 7.86
CA GLU A 43 -28.47 -11.14 8.14
C GLU A 43 -26.96 -11.26 7.83
N GLU A 44 -26.49 -12.36 7.24
CA GLU A 44 -25.06 -12.53 6.88
C GLU A 44 -24.61 -11.66 5.69
N HIS A 45 -25.51 -10.91 5.05
CA HIS A 45 -25.16 -9.98 3.97
C HIS A 45 -24.99 -8.52 4.43
N ALA A 46 -25.14 -8.20 5.73
CA ALA A 46 -25.21 -6.81 6.19
C ALA A 46 -23.97 -6.30 6.99
N LEU A 47 -22.88 -7.07 7.13
CA LEU A 47 -21.75 -6.68 8.01
C LEU A 47 -20.36 -6.79 7.37
N CYS A 48 -20.27 -6.66 6.05
CA CYS A 48 -18.97 -6.49 5.39
C CYS A 48 -18.93 -5.12 4.71
N SER A 49 -19.10 -4.04 5.50
CA SER A 49 -18.65 -2.73 5.04
C SER A 49 -17.17 -2.88 4.73
N GLN A 50 -16.81 -2.77 3.45
CA GLN A 50 -15.41 -2.75 3.02
C GLN A 50 -14.66 -1.78 3.96
N PRO A 51 -13.49 -2.15 4.50
CA PRO A 51 -12.76 -1.31 5.45
C PRO A 51 -12.40 0.06 4.85
N PHE A 52 -12.42 0.19 3.52
CA PHE A 52 -12.07 1.39 2.79
C PHE A 52 -13.15 1.71 1.74
N ASP A 53 -13.64 2.94 1.75
CA ASP A 53 -14.51 3.44 0.67
C ASP A 53 -13.68 4.10 -0.46
N SER A 54 -12.47 4.58 -0.16
CA SER A 54 -11.56 5.20 -1.12
C SER A 54 -10.11 5.26 -0.61
N LEU A 55 -9.17 5.47 -1.54
CA LEU A 55 -7.77 5.73 -1.28
C LEU A 55 -7.40 7.10 -1.90
N GLY A 56 -7.09 8.09 -1.07
CA GLY A 56 -6.68 9.43 -1.51
C GLY A 56 -7.81 10.47 -1.53
N PRO A 57 -7.61 11.64 -2.17
CA PRO A 57 -6.53 11.96 -3.11
C PRO A 57 -5.15 12.18 -2.46
N PHE A 58 -4.09 12.02 -3.26
CA PHE A 58 -2.71 12.27 -2.84
C PHE A 58 -2.00 13.23 -3.78
N ASP A 59 -1.40 14.28 -3.22
CA ASP A 59 -0.52 15.16 -3.97
C ASP A 59 0.90 14.57 -4.05
N ILE A 60 1.67 15.02 -5.04
CA ILE A 60 3.02 14.55 -5.32
C ILE A 60 3.96 15.74 -5.26
N GLN A 61 4.86 15.76 -4.28
CA GLN A 61 5.73 16.91 -4.02
C GLN A 61 7.21 16.55 -4.18
N PRO A 62 8.03 17.39 -4.85
CA PRO A 62 9.44 17.10 -5.04
C PRO A 62 10.19 17.13 -3.71
N VAL A 63 11.17 16.23 -3.58
CA VAL A 63 12.10 16.21 -2.44
C VAL A 63 13.54 16.31 -2.91
N THR A 64 14.42 16.76 -2.02
CA THR A 64 15.86 16.77 -2.27
C THR A 64 16.47 15.56 -1.57
N ILE A 65 16.64 14.48 -2.31
CA ILE A 65 17.25 13.25 -1.78
C ILE A 65 18.15 12.64 -2.84
N SER A 66 19.25 12.02 -2.41
CA SER A 66 20.04 11.15 -3.27
C SER A 66 20.09 9.75 -2.70
N PHE A 67 20.06 8.76 -3.58
CA PHE A 67 20.18 7.35 -3.23
C PHE A 67 20.98 6.60 -4.29
N GLU A 68 21.55 5.48 -3.86
CA GLU A 68 22.14 4.48 -4.72
C GLU A 68 21.12 3.34 -4.91
N MET A 69 20.82 2.98 -6.16
CA MET A 69 19.96 1.84 -6.46
C MET A 69 20.78 0.59 -6.75
N ILE A 70 20.27 -0.56 -6.34
CA ILE A 70 20.83 -1.90 -6.58
C ILE A 70 19.82 -2.66 -7.46
N PRO A 71 19.96 -2.63 -8.80
CA PRO A 71 19.00 -3.22 -9.73
C PRO A 71 18.73 -4.70 -9.52
N ALA A 72 19.76 -5.48 -9.16
CA ALA A 72 19.65 -6.92 -9.01
C ALA A 72 18.67 -7.35 -7.91
N THR A 73 18.47 -6.52 -6.88
CA THR A 73 17.65 -6.85 -5.71
C THR A 73 16.49 -5.88 -5.49
N CYS A 74 16.30 -4.92 -6.40
CA CYS A 74 15.34 -3.83 -6.23
C CYS A 74 15.47 -3.11 -4.87
N GLN A 75 16.70 -2.93 -4.40
CA GLN A 75 17.01 -2.22 -3.15
C GLN A 75 17.63 -0.85 -3.42
N TYR A 76 17.46 0.08 -2.48
CA TYR A 76 18.15 1.37 -2.53
C TYR A 76 18.76 1.73 -1.18
N THR A 77 19.79 2.58 -1.20
CA THR A 77 20.43 3.16 -0.01
C THR A 77 20.41 4.67 -0.11
N ILE A 78 19.84 5.35 0.89
CA ILE A 78 19.80 6.81 0.96
C ILE A 78 21.21 7.33 1.29
N LEU A 79 21.72 8.26 0.48
CA LEU A 79 23.04 8.84 0.61
C LEU A 79 23.01 10.26 1.19
N SER A 80 21.96 11.03 0.89
CA SER A 80 21.77 12.38 1.41
C SER A 80 20.28 12.75 1.48
N ILE A 81 19.91 13.59 2.44
CA ILE A 81 18.59 14.20 2.59
C ILE A 81 18.77 15.72 2.66
N GLY A 82 18.02 16.48 1.88
CA GLY A 82 18.28 17.90 1.65
C GLY A 82 19.73 18.13 1.20
N ASN A 83 20.41 19.03 1.91
CA ASN A 83 21.82 19.33 1.68
C ASN A 83 22.77 18.50 2.58
N GLN A 84 22.24 17.58 3.39
CA GLN A 84 23.01 16.80 4.34
C GLN A 84 23.36 15.42 3.79
N ARG A 85 24.66 15.14 3.66
CA ARG A 85 25.16 13.80 3.34
C ARG A 85 25.14 12.93 4.60
N LEU A 86 24.58 11.73 4.48
CA LEU A 86 24.50 10.76 5.56
C LEU A 86 25.82 10.01 5.73
N ARG A 87 26.22 9.81 6.98
CA ARG A 87 27.29 8.86 7.33
C ARG A 87 26.83 7.44 7.07
N THR A 88 27.75 6.50 6.90
CA THR A 88 27.43 5.11 6.53
C THR A 88 26.45 4.46 7.50
N GLU A 89 26.61 4.70 8.80
CA GLU A 89 25.76 4.20 9.89
C GLU A 89 24.39 4.89 9.98
N GLU A 90 24.25 6.07 9.35
CA GLU A 90 22.99 6.83 9.28
C GLU A 90 22.18 6.48 8.03
N ARG A 91 22.75 5.70 7.10
CA ARG A 91 22.10 5.40 5.83
C ARG A 91 20.93 4.45 6.04
N ALA A 92 19.79 4.89 5.54
CA ALA A 92 18.59 4.11 5.43
C ALA A 92 18.62 3.24 4.16
N THR A 93 18.15 2.01 4.26
CA THR A 93 17.95 1.11 3.11
C THR A 93 16.48 0.77 2.95
N GLY A 94 16.04 0.62 1.71
CA GLY A 94 14.66 0.27 1.38
C GLY A 94 14.58 -0.53 0.09
N TYR A 95 13.36 -0.85 -0.31
CA TYR A 95 13.05 -1.52 -1.56
C TYR A 95 12.36 -0.55 -2.52
N TYR A 96 12.38 -0.84 -3.81
CA TYR A 96 11.57 -0.14 -4.80
C TYR A 96 10.86 -1.13 -5.72
N ALA A 97 9.71 -0.73 -6.29
CA ALA A 97 9.05 -1.53 -7.31
C ALA A 97 9.91 -1.55 -8.60
N PRO A 98 9.85 -2.60 -9.44
CA PRO A 98 10.61 -2.62 -10.69
C PRO A 98 10.36 -1.36 -11.53
N ILE A 99 11.39 -0.84 -12.18
CA ILE A 99 11.26 0.37 -13.02
C ILE A 99 10.29 0.08 -14.18
N ALA A 100 9.33 0.99 -14.38
CA ALA A 100 8.32 0.90 -15.43
C ALA A 100 8.28 2.18 -16.28
N GLN A 101 7.67 2.07 -17.47
CA GLN A 101 7.38 3.24 -18.31
C GLN A 101 6.23 4.04 -17.72
N ILE A 102 6.29 5.36 -17.86
CA ILE A 102 5.20 6.24 -17.46
C ILE A 102 4.09 6.14 -18.50
N THR A 103 2.86 5.88 -18.05
CA THR A 103 1.67 5.76 -18.89
C THR A 103 0.72 6.95 -18.78
N LEU A 104 0.85 7.75 -17.72
CA LEU A 104 0.09 8.98 -17.57
C LEU A 104 0.55 10.03 -18.60
N GLU A 105 -0.41 10.54 -19.37
CA GLU A 105 -0.21 11.55 -20.40
C GLU A 105 -0.96 12.85 -20.09
N GLY A 106 -0.72 13.89 -20.90
CA GLY A 106 -1.49 15.14 -20.87
C GLY A 106 -1.56 15.82 -19.50
N SER A 107 -2.75 16.29 -19.12
CA SER A 107 -2.95 16.99 -17.85
C SER A 107 -2.84 16.06 -16.64
N ALA A 108 -3.17 14.76 -16.74
CA ALA A 108 -3.01 13.82 -15.62
C ALA A 108 -1.55 13.72 -15.18
N ARG A 109 -0.62 13.70 -16.14
CA ARG A 109 0.82 13.73 -15.89
C ARG A 109 1.25 15.00 -15.13
N SER A 110 0.76 16.16 -15.55
CA SER A 110 1.07 17.44 -14.91
C SER A 110 0.45 17.53 -13.50
N THR A 111 -0.79 17.06 -13.32
CA THR A 111 -1.47 16.97 -12.02
C THR A 111 -0.72 16.06 -11.04
N ALA A 112 -0.15 14.97 -11.54
CA ALA A 112 0.71 14.06 -10.78
C ALA A 112 2.15 14.59 -10.56
N ASN A 113 2.43 15.84 -10.96
CA ASN A 113 3.72 16.51 -10.83
C ASN A 113 4.91 15.68 -11.39
N ILE A 114 4.64 14.92 -12.45
CA ILE A 114 5.64 14.11 -13.13
C ILE A 114 6.51 15.03 -14.00
N PRO A 115 7.86 14.98 -13.90
CA PRO A 115 8.73 15.82 -14.73
C PRO A 115 8.50 15.59 -16.22
N ASP A 116 8.38 16.64 -17.03
CA ASP A 116 8.03 16.54 -18.47
C ASP A 116 8.91 15.57 -19.27
N HIS A 117 10.20 15.51 -18.95
CA HIS A 117 11.20 14.71 -19.64
C HIS A 117 11.39 13.31 -19.05
N ALA A 118 10.67 12.94 -17.98
CA ALA A 118 10.72 11.59 -17.45
C ALA A 118 10.07 10.59 -18.43
N THR A 119 10.68 9.44 -18.63
CA THR A 119 10.10 8.36 -19.45
C THR A 119 9.80 7.12 -18.62
N HIS A 120 10.45 6.99 -17.47
CA HIS A 120 10.31 5.86 -16.58
C HIS A 120 10.17 6.32 -15.13
N PHE A 121 9.65 5.43 -14.30
CA PHE A 121 9.54 5.66 -12.86
C PHE A 121 9.63 4.36 -12.08
N CYS A 122 9.80 4.47 -10.77
CA CYS A 122 9.50 3.40 -9.83
C CYS A 122 8.93 3.96 -8.53
N TRP A 123 8.13 3.15 -7.84
CA TRP A 123 7.72 3.42 -6.47
C TRP A 123 8.85 3.08 -5.50
N LEU A 124 9.22 4.01 -4.63
CA LEU A 124 10.13 3.81 -3.50
C LEU A 124 9.30 3.49 -2.26
N TYR A 125 9.48 2.30 -1.70
CA TYR A 125 8.87 1.95 -0.41
C TYR A 125 9.60 2.68 0.73
N PRO A 126 8.93 2.97 1.86
CA PRO A 126 9.57 3.45 3.07
C PRO A 126 10.80 2.59 3.42
N PRO A 127 11.94 3.20 3.81
CA PRO A 127 13.10 2.43 4.21
C PRO A 127 12.85 1.70 5.54
N ASN A 128 13.52 0.56 5.73
CA ASN A 128 13.38 -0.26 6.93
C ASN A 128 13.86 0.46 8.20
N ASN A 129 14.83 1.37 8.04
CA ASN A 129 15.38 2.18 9.13
C ASN A 129 15.29 3.65 8.73
N VAL A 130 14.35 4.38 9.33
CA VAL A 130 14.20 5.81 9.08
C VAL A 130 15.31 6.56 9.85
N PRO A 131 16.06 7.48 9.21
CA PRO A 131 17.02 8.32 9.92
C PRO A 131 16.33 9.12 11.04
N SER A 132 17.08 9.51 12.07
CA SER A 132 16.49 10.28 13.18
C SER A 132 15.85 11.58 12.69
N ALA A 133 14.83 12.05 13.40
CA ALA A 133 14.15 13.31 13.06
C ALA A 133 15.10 14.52 13.01
N GLU A 134 16.21 14.48 13.74
CA GLU A 134 17.27 15.48 13.71
C GLU A 134 17.94 15.57 12.33
N ILE A 135 18.17 14.42 11.68
CA ILE A 135 18.82 14.32 10.37
C ILE A 135 17.91 14.80 9.24
N ILE A 136 16.61 14.50 9.33
CA ILE A 136 15.63 14.89 8.30
C ILE A 136 15.39 16.42 8.32
N GLY A 137 15.76 17.08 9.42
CA GLY A 137 15.43 18.48 9.66
C GLY A 137 13.96 18.63 10.05
N ALA A 138 13.70 19.38 11.13
CA ALA A 138 12.36 19.48 11.72
C ALA A 138 11.28 20.05 10.77
N ASN A 139 11.69 20.75 9.71
CA ASN A 139 10.80 21.55 8.86
C ASN A 139 10.57 20.99 7.45
N ASN A 140 11.12 19.81 7.09
CA ASN A 140 10.89 19.25 5.76
C ASN A 140 9.84 18.14 5.79
N GLU A 141 8.56 18.53 5.68
CA GLU A 141 7.45 17.58 5.69
C GLU A 141 7.47 16.61 4.50
N TYR A 142 7.94 17.03 3.33
CA TYR A 142 7.97 16.20 2.13
C TYR A 142 9.01 15.08 2.25
N GLU A 143 10.21 15.40 2.75
CA GLU A 143 11.24 14.39 3.02
C GLU A 143 10.78 13.41 4.10
N ARG A 144 10.11 13.89 5.15
CA ARG A 144 9.49 13.01 6.16
C ARG A 144 8.44 12.10 5.51
N ASN A 145 7.57 12.63 4.67
CA ASN A 145 6.54 11.83 4.01
C ASN A 145 7.14 10.80 3.04
N LEU A 146 8.21 11.12 2.31
CA LEU A 146 8.93 10.12 1.52
C LEU A 146 9.42 8.95 2.40
N LEU A 147 9.97 9.26 3.57
CA LEU A 147 10.54 8.26 4.48
C LEU A 147 9.47 7.45 5.24
N HIS A 148 8.29 8.02 5.45
CA HIS A 148 7.22 7.33 6.19
C HIS A 148 6.22 6.66 5.27
N ILE A 149 5.88 7.24 4.11
CA ILE A 149 4.82 6.77 3.22
C ILE A 149 5.42 6.13 1.97
N GLY A 150 6.50 6.72 1.45
CA GLY A 150 7.09 6.36 0.17
C GLY A 150 6.88 7.45 -0.87
N GLY A 151 7.27 7.16 -2.11
CA GLY A 151 7.21 8.15 -3.18
C GLY A 151 7.65 7.59 -4.53
N PHE A 152 7.78 8.46 -5.51
CA PHE A 152 8.15 8.10 -6.87
C PHE A 152 9.52 8.63 -7.24
N ALA A 153 10.38 7.77 -7.78
CA ALA A 153 11.59 8.19 -8.48
C ALA A 153 11.33 8.21 -9.98
N TYR A 154 11.74 9.29 -10.65
CA TYR A 154 11.52 9.51 -12.08
C TYR A 154 12.84 9.55 -12.82
N PHE A 155 12.86 8.89 -13.98
CA PHE A 155 14.06 8.72 -14.80
C PHE A 155 13.80 9.13 -16.23
N LYS A 156 14.86 9.57 -16.92
CA LYS A 156 14.88 9.71 -18.39
C LYS A 156 15.88 8.73 -18.98
N LEU A 157 15.69 8.40 -20.25
CA LEU A 157 16.72 7.72 -21.03
C LEU A 157 17.89 8.69 -21.26
N ASN A 158 19.10 8.18 -21.08
CA ASN A 158 20.31 8.95 -21.31
C ASN A 158 20.51 9.17 -22.81
N ALA A 159 20.69 10.43 -23.23
CA ALA A 159 20.82 10.79 -24.64
C ALA A 159 22.07 10.21 -25.33
N THR A 160 23.12 9.89 -24.59
CA THR A 160 24.35 9.28 -25.14
C THR A 160 24.31 7.75 -25.08
N ASN A 161 23.53 7.19 -24.16
CA ASN A 161 23.35 5.76 -24.00
C ASN A 161 21.85 5.45 -23.82
N ASN A 162 21.18 5.15 -24.93
CA ASN A 162 19.73 4.89 -24.98
C ASN A 162 19.24 3.72 -24.11
N SER A 163 20.15 2.98 -23.46
CA SER A 163 19.81 1.91 -22.52
C SER A 163 20.02 2.28 -21.06
N ALA A 164 20.67 3.42 -20.76
CA ALA A 164 20.92 3.87 -19.40
C ALA A 164 19.83 4.85 -18.95
N LEU A 165 19.35 4.67 -17.71
CA LEU A 165 18.41 5.57 -17.06
C LEU A 165 19.14 6.56 -16.16
N GLU A 166 18.76 7.83 -16.25
CA GLU A 166 19.26 8.92 -15.40
C GLU A 166 18.14 9.37 -14.47
N LEU A 167 18.39 9.33 -13.15
CA LEU A 167 17.46 9.86 -12.14
C LEU A 167 17.34 11.38 -12.30
N ILE A 168 16.10 11.86 -12.48
CA ILE A 168 15.81 13.29 -12.64
C ILE A 168 15.28 13.88 -11.36
N ARG A 169 14.34 13.17 -10.71
CA ARG A 169 13.58 13.71 -9.60
C ARG A 169 13.05 12.58 -8.72
N VAL A 170 12.91 12.90 -7.43
CA VAL A 170 12.19 12.08 -6.47
C VAL A 170 11.08 12.92 -5.90
N ASN A 171 9.87 12.37 -5.86
CA ASN A 171 8.71 13.03 -5.27
C ASN A 171 8.18 12.17 -4.12
N ALA A 172 7.75 12.82 -3.03
CA ALA A 172 7.02 12.22 -1.94
C ALA A 172 5.52 12.18 -2.24
N LEU A 173 4.84 11.15 -1.73
CA LEU A 173 3.37 11.10 -1.70
C LEU A 173 2.86 11.85 -0.47
N ILE A 174 1.95 12.79 -0.66
CA ILE A 174 1.39 13.65 0.40
C ILE A 174 -0.12 13.49 0.43
N ALA A 175 -0.72 13.30 1.60
CA ALA A 175 -2.18 13.31 1.71
C ALA A 175 -2.72 14.70 1.32
N SER A 176 -3.70 14.75 0.42
CA SER A 176 -4.28 15.99 -0.11
C SER A 176 -5.79 15.99 0.06
N ALA A 177 -6.37 17.19 0.17
CA ALA A 177 -7.81 17.37 0.29
C ALA A 177 -8.49 17.79 -1.02
N LYS A 178 -7.73 18.19 -2.05
CA LYS A 178 -8.30 18.87 -3.23
C LYS A 178 -7.86 18.28 -4.57
N ASN A 179 -6.56 18.14 -4.77
CA ASN A 179 -5.98 17.76 -6.07
C ASN A 179 -4.88 16.72 -5.87
N GLY A 180 -4.65 15.90 -6.90
CA GLY A 180 -3.54 14.94 -6.93
C GLY A 180 -3.92 13.63 -7.65
N LEU A 181 -3.13 12.60 -7.42
CA LEU A 181 -3.47 11.24 -7.82
C LEU A 181 -4.72 10.78 -7.08
N THR A 182 -5.67 10.28 -7.86
CA THR A 182 -6.88 9.61 -7.38
C THR A 182 -6.81 8.14 -7.72
N PHE A 183 -7.53 7.35 -6.94
CA PHE A 183 -7.55 5.90 -7.08
C PHE A 183 -8.98 5.41 -7.10
N GLU A 184 -9.25 4.42 -7.94
CA GLU A 184 -10.54 3.74 -7.98
C GLU A 184 -10.57 2.54 -7.03
N GLY A 185 -11.76 1.99 -6.81
CA GLY A 185 -11.96 0.81 -5.95
C GLY A 185 -12.46 1.16 -4.54
N PRO A 186 -12.29 0.24 -3.57
CA PRO A 186 -11.47 -0.98 -3.64
C PRO A 186 -12.01 -2.04 -4.59
N TYR A 187 -11.10 -2.76 -5.26
CA TYR A 187 -11.41 -3.97 -6.02
C TYR A 187 -10.84 -5.21 -5.32
N PRO A 188 -11.51 -6.37 -5.36
CA PRO A 188 -10.99 -7.59 -4.73
C PRO A 188 -9.63 -8.02 -5.29
N TRP A 189 -8.69 -8.35 -4.40
CA TRP A 189 -7.38 -8.89 -4.77
C TRP A 189 -7.47 -10.40 -5.05
N ARG A 190 -6.75 -10.85 -6.09
CA ARG A 190 -6.63 -12.27 -6.46
C ARG A 190 -5.45 -12.90 -5.71
N ALA A 191 -5.75 -13.64 -4.65
CA ALA A 191 -4.76 -14.20 -3.73
C ALA A 191 -3.72 -15.11 -4.39
N GLU A 192 -4.04 -15.74 -5.53
CA GLU A 192 -3.09 -16.55 -6.28
C GLU A 192 -1.87 -15.78 -6.82
N PHE A 193 -1.89 -14.45 -6.79
CA PHE A 193 -0.76 -13.59 -7.20
C PHE A 193 0.05 -13.04 -6.02
N THR A 194 -0.38 -13.28 -4.78
CA THR A 194 0.31 -12.83 -3.57
C THR A 194 1.73 -13.39 -3.50
N ASP A 195 1.90 -14.70 -3.69
CA ASP A 195 3.21 -15.36 -3.60
C ASP A 195 4.24 -14.79 -4.58
N ARG A 196 3.81 -14.41 -5.79
CA ARG A 196 4.70 -13.78 -6.78
C ARG A 196 5.26 -12.47 -6.25
N LEU A 197 4.39 -11.51 -5.92
CA LEU A 197 4.82 -10.21 -5.42
C LEU A 197 5.58 -10.32 -4.09
N TRP A 198 5.21 -11.30 -3.26
CA TRP A 198 5.91 -11.59 -2.00
C TRP A 198 7.35 -12.05 -2.27
N SER A 199 7.54 -13.01 -3.17
CA SER A 199 8.86 -13.54 -3.54
C SER A 199 9.77 -12.48 -4.20
N GLU A 200 9.18 -11.47 -4.83
CA GLU A 200 9.85 -10.30 -5.39
C GLU A 200 10.19 -9.21 -4.35
N ASN A 201 9.91 -9.44 -3.06
CA ASN A 201 10.03 -8.45 -1.96
C ASN A 201 9.23 -7.15 -2.22
N ARG A 202 8.08 -7.24 -2.88
CA ARG A 202 7.27 -6.07 -3.21
C ARG A 202 6.19 -5.76 -2.18
N PHE A 203 5.70 -6.77 -1.46
CA PHE A 203 4.86 -6.51 -0.30
C PHE A 203 5.70 -6.00 0.87
N GLN A 204 5.42 -4.77 1.28
CA GLN A 204 6.10 -4.08 2.37
C GLN A 204 5.09 -3.73 3.47
N PRO A 205 5.51 -3.58 4.74
CA PRO A 205 4.60 -3.23 5.82
C PRO A 205 3.88 -1.91 5.58
N VAL A 206 2.57 -1.86 5.80
CA VAL A 206 1.79 -0.61 5.71
C VAL A 206 2.26 0.36 6.78
N THR A 207 2.55 1.59 6.37
CA THR A 207 3.02 2.65 7.27
C THR A 207 1.95 3.68 7.63
N LEU A 208 0.94 3.86 6.77
CA LEU A 208 -0.19 4.77 7.00
C LEU A 208 -1.05 4.27 8.17
N SER A 209 -1.14 5.07 9.25
CA SER A 209 -1.81 4.68 10.49
C SER A 209 -3.30 4.36 10.28
N ASN A 210 -4.01 5.18 9.51
CA ASN A 210 -5.42 4.97 9.19
C ASN A 210 -5.68 3.63 8.45
N LEU A 211 -4.76 3.19 7.60
CA LEU A 211 -4.87 1.89 6.92
C LEU A 211 -4.57 0.73 7.87
N ARG A 212 -3.55 0.88 8.74
CA ARG A 212 -3.19 -0.12 9.76
C ARG A 212 -4.31 -0.34 10.78
N GLU A 213 -4.91 0.75 11.25
CA GLU A 213 -6.04 0.75 12.19
C GLU A 213 -7.25 0.02 11.62
N LYS A 214 -7.43 0.08 10.29
CA LYS A 214 -8.45 -0.64 9.53
C LYS A 214 -8.09 -2.08 9.18
N GLY A 215 -6.93 -2.57 9.63
CA GLY A 215 -6.53 -3.97 9.50
C GLY A 215 -5.53 -4.25 8.38
N ALA A 216 -5.18 -3.29 7.54
CA ALA A 216 -4.16 -3.52 6.51
C ALA A 216 -2.78 -3.79 7.16
N ARG A 217 -2.02 -4.72 6.59
CA ARG A 217 -0.73 -5.19 7.10
C ARG A 217 0.40 -4.95 6.11
N TYR A 218 0.17 -5.32 4.86
CA TYR A 218 1.16 -5.16 3.79
C TYR A 218 0.56 -4.40 2.61
N PHE A 219 1.42 -3.74 1.85
CA PHE A 219 1.06 -3.12 0.60
C PHE A 219 2.14 -3.33 -0.46
N ALA A 220 1.74 -3.37 -1.73
CA ALA A 220 2.64 -3.44 -2.87
C ALA A 220 2.17 -2.49 -3.97
N PHE A 221 3.11 -1.87 -4.66
CA PHE A 221 2.82 -1.17 -5.91
C PHE A 221 2.88 -2.14 -7.08
N ILE A 222 1.83 -2.18 -7.90
CA ILE A 222 1.70 -2.94 -9.15
C ILE A 222 2.00 -1.98 -10.30
N ASN A 223 2.87 -2.40 -11.22
CA ASN A 223 3.27 -1.53 -12.32
C ASN A 223 2.16 -1.37 -13.36
N PRO A 224 2.18 -0.28 -14.15
CA PRO A 224 1.31 -0.12 -15.31
C PRO A 224 1.39 -1.31 -16.25
N TYR A 225 0.24 -1.82 -16.69
CA TYR A 225 0.11 -2.97 -17.58
C TYR A 225 0.79 -4.25 -17.09
N GLU A 226 1.09 -4.35 -15.80
CA GLU A 226 1.67 -5.55 -15.23
C GLU A 226 0.67 -6.71 -15.32
N THR A 227 1.05 -7.74 -16.07
CA THR A 227 0.22 -8.93 -16.27
C THR A 227 0.65 -10.05 -15.33
N PHE A 228 -0.32 -10.62 -14.64
CA PHE A 228 -0.20 -11.84 -13.86
C PHE A 228 -0.77 -13.01 -14.65
N VAL A 229 -0.05 -14.13 -14.66
CA VAL A 229 -0.49 -15.36 -15.33
C VAL A 229 -0.56 -16.45 -14.29
N THR A 230 -1.71 -17.09 -14.19
CA THR A 230 -1.91 -18.25 -13.32
C THR A 230 -1.16 -19.46 -13.86
N THR A 231 -0.66 -20.31 -12.96
CA THR A 231 0.01 -21.55 -13.35
C THR A 231 -0.97 -22.60 -13.89
N ASN A 232 -2.21 -22.61 -13.41
CA ASN A 232 -3.16 -23.68 -13.64
C ASN A 232 -3.92 -23.58 -14.97
N ASP A 233 -4.48 -22.41 -15.30
CA ASP A 233 -5.34 -22.22 -16.47
C ASP A 233 -4.75 -21.27 -17.53
N ARG A 234 -3.55 -20.71 -17.28
CA ARG A 234 -2.89 -19.69 -18.11
C ARG A 234 -3.76 -18.47 -18.37
N SER A 235 -4.77 -18.22 -17.53
CA SER A 235 -5.50 -16.96 -17.57
C SER A 235 -4.55 -15.83 -17.20
N SER A 236 -4.62 -14.74 -17.96
CA SER A 236 -3.89 -13.52 -17.69
C SER A 236 -4.80 -12.49 -17.01
N TRP A 237 -4.21 -11.67 -16.13
CA TRP A 237 -4.90 -10.60 -15.44
C TRP A 237 -4.01 -9.37 -15.38
N THR A 238 -4.56 -8.22 -15.79
CA THR A 238 -3.88 -6.93 -15.73
C THR A 238 -4.72 -6.00 -14.85
N PRO A 239 -4.29 -5.73 -13.61
CA PRO A 239 -5.12 -4.99 -12.66
C PRO A 239 -5.31 -3.51 -13.01
N SER A 240 -4.36 -2.90 -13.72
CA SER A 240 -4.36 -1.46 -13.98
C SER A 240 -3.53 -1.07 -15.22
N SER A 241 -3.98 -0.04 -15.93
CA SER A 241 -3.27 0.64 -17.02
C SER A 241 -2.22 1.64 -16.52
N ASN A 242 -2.38 2.18 -15.30
CA ASN A 242 -1.55 3.25 -14.73
C ASN A 242 -0.81 2.86 -13.44
N GLY A 243 -0.90 1.59 -13.07
CA GLY A 243 -0.40 1.06 -11.81
C GLY A 243 -1.45 1.08 -10.70
N ALA A 244 -1.18 0.39 -9.61
CA ALA A 244 -2.12 0.21 -8.51
C ALA A 244 -1.41 -0.04 -7.19
N PHE A 245 -2.08 0.24 -6.07
CA PHE A 245 -1.66 -0.27 -4.76
C PHE A 245 -2.52 -1.46 -4.36
N ALA A 246 -1.90 -2.61 -4.10
CA ALA A 246 -2.55 -3.76 -3.47
C ALA A 246 -2.29 -3.73 -1.96
N TYR A 247 -3.27 -4.16 -1.17
CA TYR A 247 -3.22 -4.24 0.29
C TYR A 247 -3.63 -5.63 0.75
N LEU A 248 -2.86 -6.18 1.69
CA LEU A 248 -3.15 -7.43 2.37
C LEU A 248 -3.52 -7.19 3.83
N PHE A 249 -4.48 -7.94 4.34
CA PHE A 249 -5.02 -7.78 5.69
C PHE A 249 -4.61 -8.90 6.65
N ASN A 250 -3.92 -9.92 6.16
CA ASN A 250 -3.40 -11.00 6.97
C ASN A 250 -1.88 -10.93 7.14
N ASP A 251 -1.40 -11.35 8.31
CA ASP A 251 0.02 -11.36 8.67
C ASP A 251 0.78 -12.53 8.04
N ASP A 252 0.09 -13.61 7.67
CA ASP A 252 0.67 -14.84 7.10
C ASP A 252 0.57 -14.93 5.57
N HIS A 253 0.09 -13.85 4.93
CA HIS A 253 -0.16 -13.70 3.49
C HIS A 253 -1.16 -14.69 2.89
N SER A 254 -1.87 -15.45 3.72
CA SER A 254 -3.02 -16.22 3.25
C SER A 254 -4.14 -15.27 2.83
N ALA A 255 -4.97 -15.75 1.91
CA ALA A 255 -6.08 -14.98 1.35
C ALA A 255 -7.00 -14.43 2.45
N HIS A 256 -7.28 -13.14 2.42
CA HIS A 256 -8.24 -12.48 3.30
C HIS A 256 -9.41 -11.90 2.49
N PRO A 257 -10.67 -11.96 2.97
CA PRO A 257 -11.83 -11.38 2.29
C PRO A 257 -11.76 -9.85 2.04
N PHE A 258 -10.82 -9.17 2.69
CA PHE A 258 -10.60 -7.72 2.55
C PHE A 258 -9.39 -7.38 1.68
N ASP A 259 -8.59 -8.38 1.27
CA ASP A 259 -7.47 -8.11 0.37
C ASP A 259 -8.00 -7.43 -0.89
N CYS A 260 -7.43 -6.28 -1.21
CA CYS A 260 -7.94 -5.41 -2.24
C CYS A 260 -6.83 -4.66 -2.96
N TYR A 261 -7.18 -4.03 -4.07
CA TYR A 261 -6.29 -3.11 -4.76
C TYR A 261 -7.03 -1.86 -5.24
N PHE A 262 -6.26 -0.80 -5.42
CA PHE A 262 -6.70 0.53 -5.82
C PHE A 262 -5.88 0.98 -7.04
N PRO A 263 -6.40 0.84 -8.27
CA PRO A 263 -5.73 1.34 -9.46
C PRO A 263 -5.75 2.86 -9.50
N VAL A 264 -4.68 3.46 -10.02
CA VAL A 264 -4.62 4.89 -10.32
C VAL A 264 -5.71 5.20 -11.35
N SER A 265 -6.60 6.13 -11.03
CA SER A 265 -7.73 6.46 -11.89
C SER A 265 -7.30 7.17 -13.17
N ASP A 266 -8.00 6.88 -14.27
CA ASP A 266 -7.88 7.65 -15.51
C ASP A 266 -8.48 9.07 -15.35
N ASP A 267 -9.42 9.25 -14.42
CA ASP A 267 -10.13 10.51 -14.16
C ASP A 267 -9.33 11.52 -13.31
N CYS A 268 -8.01 11.32 -13.15
CA CYS A 268 -7.11 12.37 -12.64
C CYS A 268 -7.16 13.67 -13.50
N LEU A 269 -7.83 13.62 -14.65
CA LEU A 269 -8.22 14.72 -15.52
C LEU A 269 -9.38 15.55 -14.94
N GLY A 270 -9.31 15.93 -13.66
CA GLY A 270 -10.28 16.84 -13.05
C GLY A 270 -10.58 17.97 -14.03
N VAL A 271 -11.85 18.08 -14.44
CA VAL A 271 -12.32 19.10 -15.39
C VAL A 271 -11.71 20.40 -14.91
N ALA A 272 -10.81 20.99 -15.72
CA ALA A 272 -10.16 22.24 -15.34
C ALA A 272 -11.27 23.19 -14.87
N PRO A 273 -11.18 23.78 -13.67
CA PRO A 273 -12.24 24.63 -13.16
C PRO A 273 -12.56 25.63 -14.26
N SER A 274 -13.83 25.64 -14.69
CA SER A 274 -14.27 26.54 -15.75
C SER A 274 -13.82 27.94 -15.38
N ALA A 275 -13.30 28.69 -16.34
CA ALA A 275 -12.74 30.03 -16.14
C ALA A 275 -13.74 31.06 -15.53
N GLU A 276 -14.96 30.65 -15.21
CA GLU A 276 -16.00 31.43 -14.56
C GLU A 276 -15.95 31.37 -13.02
N ASP A 277 -15.12 30.50 -12.42
CA ASP A 277 -15.03 30.33 -10.94
C ASP A 277 -13.83 31.04 -10.28
N VAL A 278 -13.17 32.00 -10.95
CA VAL A 278 -12.04 32.80 -10.39
C VAL A 278 -12.34 34.30 -10.40
#